data_AF-A0A815SL34-F1
#
_entry.id   AF-A0A815SL34-F1
#
_cell.length_a   1.000
_cell.length_b   1.000
_cell.length_c   1.000
_cell.angle_alpha   90.00
_cell.angle_beta   90.00
_cell.angle_gamma   90.00
#
_symmetry.space_group_name_H-M   'P 1'
#
loop_
_entity.id
_entity.type
_entity.pdbx_description
1 polymer ?
#
loop_
_entity_poly.entity_id
_entity_poly.type
_entity_poly.pdbx_seq_one_letter_code
_entity_poly.pdbx_strand_id
1 'polypeptide(L)'
;MASASSRSCFAVSKNIPVIDGITQEQVEQLIAARAPSEHQFVEIISDSERTLGSAYNITGSPKNAIYFSVGHKIILQTAGDICKRVSKLSILVPVHEVDQINRNLLAAFN
;
A
#
# COMPACT_ATOMS: atom_id res chain seq x y z
N MET A 1 -0.94 -28.82 -0.66
CA MET A 1 -1.54 -27.85 0.29
C MET A 1 -0.47 -26.87 0.71
N ALA A 2 -0.46 -25.65 0.17
CA ALA A 2 0.52 -24.64 0.55
C ALA A 2 0.25 -24.22 2.01
N SER A 3 1.16 -24.58 2.92
CA SER A 3 1.14 -24.13 4.31
C SER A 3 1.36 -22.62 4.32
N ALA A 4 0.27 -21.84 4.33
CA ALA A 4 0.33 -20.41 4.55
C ALA A 4 1.08 -20.16 5.87
N SER A 5 2.13 -19.33 5.82
CA SER A 5 2.97 -19.08 6.98
C SER A 5 2.13 -18.58 8.16
N SER A 6 2.44 -19.01 9.39
CA SER A 6 1.75 -18.56 10.61
C SER A 6 1.95 -17.07 10.96
N ARG A 7 2.57 -16.30 10.06
CA ARG A 7 2.96 -14.90 10.24
C ARG A 7 1.84 -13.94 9.84
N SER A 8 1.74 -12.82 10.55
CA SER A 8 0.88 -11.72 10.15
C SER A 8 1.44 -11.05 8.89
N CYS A 9 0.57 -10.75 7.93
CA CYS A 9 0.94 -10.09 6.69
C CYS A 9 -0.10 -9.07 6.24
N PHE A 10 0.39 -8.03 5.56
CA PHE A 10 -0.42 -7.06 4.84
C PHE A 10 0.19 -6.88 3.45
N ALA A 11 -0.65 -6.56 2.48
CA ALA A 11 -0.21 -6.34 1.11
C ALA A 11 0.04 -4.84 0.89
N VAL A 12 0.99 -4.53 0.01
CA VAL A 12 1.36 -3.17 -0.34
C VAL A 12 1.53 -3.08 -1.84
N SER A 13 0.97 -2.05 -2.46
CA SER A 13 1.04 -1.79 -3.90
C SER A 13 1.24 -0.31 -4.21
N LYS A 14 1.97 -0.04 -5.29
CA LYS A 14 2.12 1.30 -5.88
C LYS A 14 0.97 1.66 -6.82
N ASN A 15 0.27 0.66 -7.33
CA ASN A 15 -0.84 0.82 -8.27
C ASN A 15 -2.09 0.16 -7.69
N ILE A 16 -3.27 0.71 -8.01
CA ILE A 16 -4.53 0.09 -7.61
C ILE A 16 -4.88 -0.99 -8.63
N PRO A 17 -5.04 -2.25 -8.21
CA PRO A 17 -5.64 -3.25 -9.08
C PRO A 17 -7.11 -2.86 -9.31
N VAL A 18 -7.57 -2.87 -10.57
CA VAL A 18 -8.97 -2.60 -10.91
C VAL A 18 -9.83 -3.73 -10.35
N ILE A 19 -10.38 -3.52 -9.16
CA ILE A 19 -11.21 -4.47 -8.41
C ILE A 19 -12.45 -3.72 -7.93
N ASP A 20 -13.62 -4.34 -8.09
CA ASP A 20 -14.92 -3.79 -7.67
C ASP A 20 -15.20 -2.36 -8.19
N GLY A 21 -14.78 -2.06 -9.42
CA GLY A 21 -15.06 -0.77 -10.07
C GLY A 21 -14.17 0.40 -9.64
N ILE A 22 -13.27 0.20 -8.67
CA ILE A 22 -12.37 1.26 -8.19
C ILE A 22 -11.19 1.43 -9.15
N THR A 23 -11.05 2.64 -9.69
CA THR A 23 -9.92 3.04 -10.52
C THR A 23 -8.88 3.80 -9.73
N GLN A 24 -7.64 3.83 -10.24
CA GLN A 24 -6.57 4.63 -9.65
C GLN A 24 -6.94 6.12 -9.59
N GLU A 25 -7.55 6.67 -10.64
CA GLU A 25 -7.93 8.08 -10.70
C GLU A 25 -8.96 8.45 -9.63
N GLN A 26 -9.96 7.60 -9.40
CA GLN A 26 -10.96 7.81 -8.35
C GLN A 26 -10.31 7.88 -6.97
N VAL A 27 -9.32 7.03 -6.71
CA VAL A 27 -8.63 7.05 -5.41
C VAL A 27 -7.67 8.22 -5.30
N GLU A 28 -6.99 8.63 -6.38
CA GLU A 28 -6.20 9.87 -6.38
C GLU A 28 -7.07 11.10 -6.07
N GLN A 29 -8.26 11.18 -6.65
CA GLN A 29 -9.24 12.23 -6.32
C GLN A 29 -9.71 12.14 -4.86
N LEU A 30 -9.96 10.92 -4.37
CA LEU A 30 -10.34 10.68 -2.98
C LEU A 30 -9.26 11.14 -2.00
N ILE A 31 -7.99 10.85 -2.29
CA ILE A 31 -6.84 11.31 -1.50
C ILE A 31 -6.77 12.84 -1.56
N ALA A 32 -6.88 13.46 -2.74
CA ALA A 32 -6.86 14.91 -2.86
C ALA A 32 -7.96 15.60 -2.04
N ALA A 33 -9.14 14.97 -1.92
CA ALA A 33 -10.26 15.53 -1.17
C ALA A 33 -10.18 15.28 0.34
N ARG A 34 -9.71 14.11 0.78
CA ARG A 34 -9.81 13.66 2.19
C ARG A 34 -8.49 13.50 2.91
N ALA A 35 -7.40 13.33 2.18
CA ALA A 35 -6.04 13.15 2.69
C ALA A 35 -5.02 13.98 1.88
N PRO A 36 -5.22 15.31 1.71
CA PRO A 36 -4.40 16.13 0.83
C PRO A 36 -2.95 16.31 1.34
N SER A 37 -2.74 16.22 2.65
CA SER A 37 -1.43 16.46 3.26
C SER A 37 -0.60 15.19 3.37
N GLU A 38 0.71 15.37 3.54
CA GLU A 38 1.62 14.27 3.82
C GLU A 38 1.23 13.51 5.10
N HIS A 39 1.57 12.23 5.11
CA HIS A 39 1.32 11.31 6.21
C HIS A 39 -0.15 11.09 6.58
N GLN A 40 -1.08 11.38 5.67
CA GLN A 40 -2.51 11.13 5.84
C GLN A 40 -2.94 9.82 5.17
N PHE A 41 -3.97 9.21 5.74
CA PHE A 41 -4.58 7.99 5.25
C PHE A 41 -6.00 8.26 4.78
N VAL A 42 -6.43 7.53 3.77
CA VAL A 42 -7.85 7.46 3.40
C VAL A 42 -8.24 5.99 3.18
N GLU A 43 -9.40 5.61 3.69
CA GLU A 43 -9.95 4.27 3.45
C GLU A 43 -10.52 4.18 2.03
N ILE A 44 -10.27 3.06 1.38
CA ILE A 44 -10.80 2.74 0.06
C ILE A 44 -12.01 1.83 0.28
N ILE A 45 -13.20 2.35 0.00
CA ILE A 45 -14.48 1.67 0.18
C ILE A 45 -15.02 1.33 -1.21
N SER A 46 -15.43 0.08 -1.42
CA SER A 46 -16.06 -0.35 -2.68
C SER A 46 -17.49 0.15 -2.79
N ASP A 47 -18.04 0.08 -4.00
CA ASP A 47 -19.45 0.36 -4.28
C ASP A 47 -20.40 -0.54 -3.46
N SER A 48 -19.91 -1.71 -3.01
CA SER A 48 -20.63 -2.61 -2.10
C SER A 48 -20.43 -2.30 -0.62
N GLU A 49 -19.98 -1.08 -0.30
CA GLU A 49 -19.72 -0.57 1.07
C GLU A 49 -18.71 -1.39 1.87
N ARG A 50 -17.80 -2.11 1.20
CA ARG A 50 -16.75 -2.88 1.86
C ARG A 50 -15.43 -2.13 1.82
N THR A 51 -14.77 -2.02 2.97
CA THR A 51 -13.40 -1.50 3.03
C THR A 51 -12.45 -2.51 2.39
N LEU A 52 -11.86 -2.13 1.26
CA LEU A 52 -10.89 -2.96 0.54
C LEU A 52 -9.46 -2.76 1.06
N GLY A 53 -9.19 -1.59 1.63
CA GLY A 53 -7.86 -1.23 2.13
C GLY A 53 -7.78 0.27 2.42
N SER A 54 -6.56 0.80 2.41
CA SER A 54 -6.31 2.22 2.61
C SER A 54 -5.18 2.72 1.70
N ALA A 55 -5.31 3.98 1.26
CA ALA A 55 -4.24 4.72 0.62
C ALA A 55 -3.52 5.59 1.64
N TYR A 56 -2.19 5.63 1.54
CA TYR A 56 -1.30 6.40 2.37
C TYR A 56 -0.60 7.46 1.53
N ASN A 57 -0.94 8.74 1.75
CA ASN A 57 -0.30 9.85 1.07
C ASN A 57 1.02 10.20 1.76
N ILE A 58 2.12 9.57 1.34
CA ILE A 58 3.40 9.74 2.03
C ILE A 58 3.98 11.13 1.79
N THR A 59 3.88 11.64 0.56
CA THR A 59 4.61 12.84 0.13
C THR A 59 3.73 14.08 -0.04
N GLY A 60 2.45 14.03 0.33
CA GLY A 60 1.48 15.09 0.01
C GLY A 60 1.07 15.13 -1.47
N SER A 61 1.41 14.11 -2.26
CA SER A 61 1.01 13.98 -3.66
C SER A 61 0.19 12.70 -3.84
N PRO A 62 -1.10 12.79 -4.25
CA PRO A 62 -1.95 11.63 -4.47
C PRO A 62 -1.32 10.57 -5.41
N LYS A 63 -0.56 11.01 -6.42
CA LYS A 63 0.11 10.14 -7.40
C LYS A 63 1.21 9.26 -6.81
N ASN A 64 1.77 9.67 -5.68
CA ASN A 64 2.84 8.95 -4.99
C ASN A 64 2.33 8.17 -3.78
N ALA A 65 1.01 8.06 -3.62
CA ALA A 65 0.44 7.34 -2.51
C ALA A 65 0.70 5.83 -2.64
N ILE A 66 0.76 5.17 -1.49
CA ILE A 66 0.88 3.72 -1.41
C ILE A 66 -0.46 3.14 -0.98
N TYR A 67 -0.85 2.04 -1.61
CA TYR A 67 -2.06 1.31 -1.29
C TYR A 67 -1.72 0.08 -0.46
N PHE A 68 -2.45 -0.14 0.62
CA PHE A 68 -2.27 -1.34 1.44
C PHE A 68 -3.60 -1.95 1.86
N SER A 69 -3.60 -3.27 2.02
CA SER A 69 -4.75 -4.05 2.43
C SER A 69 -4.36 -5.13 3.42
N VAL A 70 -5.34 -5.63 4.17
CA VAL A 70 -5.13 -6.71 5.13
C VAL A 70 -4.85 -8.03 4.40
N GLY A 71 -3.79 -8.72 4.81
CA GLY A 71 -3.48 -10.07 4.33
C GLY A 71 -3.94 -11.15 5.31
N HIS A 72 -3.19 -11.35 6.39
CA HIS A 72 -3.45 -12.40 7.38
C HIS A 72 -3.11 -11.91 8.80
N LYS A 73 -3.96 -12.22 9.79
CA LYS A 73 -3.74 -11.97 11.23
C LYS A 73 -3.26 -10.54 11.58
N ILE A 74 -3.78 -9.53 10.89
CA ILE A 74 -3.52 -8.12 11.16
C ILE A 74 -4.79 -7.32 10.85
N ILE A 75 -5.05 -6.28 11.63
CA ILE A 75 -6.14 -5.34 11.33
C ILE A 75 -5.60 -4.16 10.51
N LEU A 76 -6.46 -3.54 9.70
CA LEU A 76 -6.06 -2.48 8.77
C LEU A 76 -5.36 -1.31 9.47
N GLN A 77 -5.84 -0.92 10.66
CA GLN A 77 -5.23 0.13 11.48
C GLN A 77 -3.77 -0.19 11.83
N THR A 78 -3.50 -1.40 12.33
CA THR A 78 -2.14 -1.83 12.67
C THR A 78 -1.24 -1.89 11.44
N ALA A 79 -1.77 -2.31 10.29
CA ALA A 79 -1.02 -2.26 9.03
C ALA A 79 -0.64 -0.81 8.65
N GLY A 80 -1.57 0.14 8.83
CA GLY A 80 -1.32 1.57 8.62
C GLY A 80 -0.24 2.13 9.54
N ASP A 81 -0.27 1.77 10.83
CA ASP A 81 0.77 2.17 11.80
C ASP A 81 2.15 1.63 11.41
N ILE A 82 2.21 0.38 10.92
CA ILE A 82 3.45 -0.21 10.42
C ILE A 82 3.91 0.54 9.17
N CYS A 83 3.04 0.75 8.18
CA CYS A 83 3.33 1.51 6.96
C CYS A 83 3.94 2.88 7.28
N LYS A 84 3.34 3.61 8.23
CA LYS A 84 3.84 4.92 8.68
C LYS A 84 5.24 4.83 9.27
N ARG A 85 5.49 3.84 10.14
CA ARG A 85 6.78 3.66 10.82
C ARG A 85 7.90 3.24 9.88
N VAL A 86 7.59 2.44 8.86
CA VAL A 86 8.59 1.89 7.92
C VAL A 86 8.70 2.70 6.63
N SER A 87 7.96 3.82 6.51
CA SER A 87 8.10 4.78 5.41
C SER A 87 9.13 5.87 5.75
N LYS A 88 10.05 6.16 4.83
CA LYS A 88 10.99 7.31 4.93
C LYS A 88 10.91 8.29 3.75
N LEU A 89 10.42 7.82 2.59
CA LEU A 89 10.18 8.57 1.35
C LEU A 89 8.87 8.04 0.72
N SER A 90 8.65 8.17 -0.59
CA SER A 90 7.50 7.60 -1.32
C SER A 90 7.42 6.05 -1.33
N ILE A 91 8.20 5.35 -0.51
CA ILE A 91 8.28 3.89 -0.47
C ILE A 91 8.51 3.38 0.96
N LEU A 92 8.01 2.18 1.23
CA LEU A 92 8.36 1.44 2.43
C LEU A 92 9.82 0.96 2.34
N VAL A 93 10.62 1.27 3.35
CA VAL A 93 12.03 0.84 3.46
C VAL A 93 12.22 -0.65 3.16
N PRO A 94 11.48 -1.59 3.78
CA PRO A 94 11.70 -3.02 3.52
C PRO A 94 11.38 -3.43 2.09
N VAL A 95 10.38 -2.79 1.46
CA VAL A 95 10.03 -3.07 0.05
C VAL A 95 11.14 -2.57 -0.88
N HIS A 96 11.69 -1.39 -0.58
CA HIS A 96 12.79 -0.81 -1.34
C HIS A 96 14.07 -1.65 -1.27
N GLU A 97 14.43 -2.11 -0.08
CA GLU A 97 15.62 -2.94 0.15
C GLU A 97 15.54 -4.25 -0.65
N VAL A 98 14.41 -4.95 -0.59
CA VAL A 98 14.21 -6.21 -1.33
C VAL A 98 14.24 -5.97 -2.84
N ASP A 99 13.61 -4.90 -3.32
CA ASP A 99 13.60 -4.51 -4.73
C ASP A 99 15.01 -4.19 -5.26
N GLN A 100 15.86 -3.53 -4.45
CA GLN A 100 17.25 -3.28 -4.78
C GLN A 100 18.10 -4.55 -4.80
N ILE A 101 17.93 -5.44 -3.81
CA ILE A 101 18.61 -6.74 -3.76
C ILE A 101 18.28 -7.57 -5.01
N ASN A 102 17.00 -7.65 -5.37
CA ASN A 102 16.55 -8.41 -6.54
C ASN A 102 17.14 -7.85 -7.84
N ARG A 103 17.17 -6.52 -8.02
CA ARG A 103 17.80 -5.90 -9.20
C ARG A 103 19.30 -6.21 -9.28
N ASN A 104 20.02 -6.10 -8.16
CA ASN A 104 21.45 -6.41 -8.12
C ASN A 104 21.71 -7.89 -8.44
N LEU A 105 20.87 -8.78 -7.91
CA LEU A 105 20.95 -10.21 -8.18
C LEU A 105 20.75 -10.51 -9.66
N LEU A 106 19.70 -9.93 -10.28
CA LEU A 106 19.45 -10.09 -11.72
C LEU A 106 20.58 -9.51 -12.58
N ALA A 107 21.16 -8.37 -12.19
CA ALA A 107 22.29 -7.77 -12.89
C ALA A 107 23.56 -8.64 -12.83
N ALA A 108 23.74 -9.44 -11.78
CA ALA A 108 24.89 -10.33 -11.62
C ALA A 108 24.78 -11.63 -12.44
N PHE A 109 23.59 -11.94 -12.98
CA PHE A 109 23.36 -13.10 -13.85
C PHE A 109 23.48 -12.80 -15.35
N ASN A 110 23.76 -11.54 -15.71
CA ASN A 110 24.03 -11.08 -17.08
C ASN A 110 25.51 -10.72 -17.25
#